data_AF-A0A375AFU5-F1
#
_entry.id   AF-A0A375AFU5-F1
#
_cell.length_a   1.000
_cell.length_b   1.000
_cell.length_c   1.000
_cell.angle_alpha   90.00
_cell.angle_beta   90.00
_cell.angle_gamma   90.00
#
_symmetry.space_group_name_H-M   'P 1'
#
loop_
_entity.id
_entity.type
_entity.pdbx_description
1 polymer ?
#
loop_
_entity_poly.entity_id
_entity_poly.type
_entity_poly.pdbx_seq_one_letter_code
_entity_poly.pdbx_strand_id
1 'polypeptide(L)'
;MHAVRDSKEAQLPAELWRRLPEFMQSPKAILYNTQKTDAALTYVLELPDAAGKLVVFIDRELKARPPGGGKKERIKTNLIRTGKMLANDESLKNKGVNELLWGSLD
;
A
#
# COMPACT_ATOMS: atom_id res chain seq x y z
N MET A 1 1.20 8.61 10.73
CA MET A 1 1.33 7.95 9.40
C MET A 1 0.03 8.16 8.62
N HIS A 2 0.03 8.48 7.31
CA HIS A 2 -1.22 8.73 6.55
C HIS A 2 -2.13 7.49 6.45
N ALA A 3 -1.55 6.30 6.59
CA ALA A 3 -2.29 5.04 6.56
C ALA A 3 -3.02 4.73 7.89
N VAL A 4 -2.59 5.31 9.01
CA VAL A 4 -3.08 5.01 10.39
C VAL A 4 -3.81 6.23 10.97
N ARG A 5 -4.65 6.89 10.17
CA ARG A 5 -5.45 8.03 10.68
C ARG A 5 -6.77 7.50 11.20
N ASP A 6 -7.12 7.81 12.44
CA ASP A 6 -8.31 7.30 13.15
C ASP A 6 -9.62 7.46 12.38
N SER A 7 -9.72 8.47 11.49
CA SER A 7 -10.89 8.69 10.64
C SER A 7 -11.04 7.73 9.45
N LYS A 8 -10.09 6.81 9.22
CA LYS A 8 -10.18 5.82 8.15
C LYS A 8 -10.95 4.58 8.60
N GLU A 9 -12.05 4.27 7.92
CA GLU A 9 -12.76 3.01 8.08
C GLU A 9 -11.92 1.81 7.64
N ALA A 10 -12.03 0.69 8.37
CA ALA A 10 -11.39 -0.59 8.10
C ALA A 10 -9.85 -0.50 8.01
N GLN A 11 -9.21 0.06 9.04
CA GLN A 11 -7.75 0.13 9.14
C GLN A 11 -7.11 -1.27 9.24
N LEU A 12 -5.90 -1.40 8.72
CA LEU A 12 -5.07 -2.58 9.00
C LEU A 12 -4.70 -2.63 10.50
N PRO A 13 -4.61 -3.84 11.10
CA PRO A 13 -4.25 -4.00 12.51
C PRO A 13 -2.94 -3.31 12.87
N ALA A 14 -2.84 -2.76 14.08
CA ALA A 14 -1.62 -2.10 14.57
C ALA A 14 -0.38 -3.01 14.48
N GLU A 15 -0.56 -4.32 14.71
CA GLU A 15 0.52 -5.32 14.63
C GLU A 15 1.12 -5.42 13.22
N LEU A 16 0.28 -5.30 12.19
CA LEU A 16 0.74 -5.33 10.80
C LEU A 16 1.69 -4.16 10.53
N TRP A 17 1.44 -2.99 11.11
CA TRP A 17 2.34 -1.84 10.96
C TRP A 17 3.68 -2.03 11.66
N ARG A 18 3.71 -2.77 12.79
CA ARG A 18 4.96 -3.09 13.51
C ARG A 18 5.82 -4.09 12.73
N ARG A 19 5.18 -5.05 12.06
CA ARG A 19 5.84 -6.13 11.30
C ARG A 19 5.72 -5.97 9.79
N LEU A 20 5.51 -4.73 9.34
CA LEU A 20 5.23 -4.41 7.94
C LEU A 20 6.24 -5.01 6.94
N PRO A 21 7.57 -5.01 7.20
CA PRO A 21 8.53 -5.64 6.29
C PRO A 21 8.23 -7.12 6.04
N GLU A 22 7.79 -7.87 7.06
CA GLU A 22 7.51 -9.30 6.95
C GLU A 22 6.28 -9.54 6.07
N PHE A 23 5.20 -8.79 6.29
CA PHE A 23 4.00 -8.88 5.46
C PHE A 23 4.24 -8.46 4.01
N MET A 24 5.15 -7.50 3.78
CA MET A 24 5.51 -7.08 2.42
C MET A 24 6.41 -8.10 1.70
N GLN A 25 7.15 -8.94 2.42
CA GLN A 25 7.99 -9.99 1.85
C GLN A 25 7.18 -11.23 1.43
N SER A 26 5.98 -11.41 1.99
CA SER A 26 5.09 -12.54 1.65
C SER A 26 3.67 -12.05 1.35
N PRO A 27 3.47 -11.24 0.30
CA PRO A 27 2.13 -10.88 -0.13
C PRO A 27 1.41 -12.12 -0.70
N LYS A 28 0.07 -12.07 -0.78
CA LYS A 28 -0.74 -12.98 -1.61
C LYS A 28 -0.58 -12.65 -3.10
N ALA A 29 -0.61 -11.36 -3.42
CA ALA A 29 -0.44 -10.85 -4.77
C ALA A 29 0.15 -9.43 -4.79
N ILE A 30 0.78 -9.06 -5.90
CA ILE A 30 1.19 -7.68 -6.17
C ILE A 30 0.56 -7.24 -7.49
N LEU A 31 -0.18 -6.14 -7.43
CA LEU A 31 -0.88 -5.56 -8.57
C LEU A 31 -0.32 -4.20 -8.92
N TYR A 32 -0.20 -3.90 -10.21
CA TYR A 32 0.11 -2.57 -10.71
C TYR A 32 -1.17 -1.88 -11.19
N ASN A 33 -1.40 -0.65 -10.75
CA ASN A 33 -2.55 0.12 -11.20
C ASN A 33 -2.21 0.91 -12.47
N THR A 34 -2.80 0.53 -13.59
CA THR A 34 -2.49 1.11 -14.92
C THR A 34 -3.13 2.48 -15.15
N GLN A 35 -4.10 2.89 -14.31
CA GLN A 35 -4.86 4.13 -14.48
C GLN A 35 -4.34 5.28 -13.60
N LYS A 36 -3.47 5.00 -12.64
CA LYS A 36 -2.89 6.04 -11.78
C LYS A 36 -1.75 6.75 -12.51
N THR A 37 -1.79 8.08 -12.44
CA THR A 37 -0.73 8.94 -12.97
C THR A 37 0.61 8.71 -12.25
N ASP A 38 0.56 8.44 -10.93
CA ASP A 38 1.72 8.02 -10.16
C ASP A 38 1.80 6.48 -10.19
N ALA A 39 2.97 5.93 -10.52
CA ALA A 39 3.23 4.49 -10.43
C ALA A 39 2.90 3.97 -9.02
N ALA A 40 1.97 3.02 -8.92
CA ALA A 40 1.48 2.52 -7.65
C ALA A 40 1.25 1.01 -7.68
N LEU A 41 1.89 0.33 -6.73
CA LEU A 41 1.69 -1.08 -6.44
C LEU A 41 0.63 -1.26 -5.36
N THR A 42 -0.23 -2.25 -5.52
CA THR A 42 -1.13 -2.74 -4.49
C THR A 42 -0.63 -4.11 -4.06
N TYR A 43 -0.13 -4.20 -2.82
CA TYR A 43 0.19 -5.45 -2.16
C TYR A 43 -1.10 -5.97 -1.53
N VAL A 44 -1.47 -7.19 -1.88
CA VAL A 44 -2.56 -7.93 -1.26
C VAL A 44 -1.96 -8.82 -0.19
N LEU A 45 -2.48 -8.71 1.02
CA LEU A 45 -1.98 -9.40 2.20
C LEU A 45 -3.03 -10.42 2.63
N GLU A 46 -2.59 -11.63 2.90
CA GLU A 46 -3.44 -12.66 3.50
C GLU A 46 -3.41 -12.48 5.03
N LEU A 47 -4.59 -12.39 5.63
CA LEU A 47 -4.77 -12.26 7.08
C LEU A 47 -5.69 -13.40 7.55
N PRO A 48 -5.62 -13.82 8.83
CA PRO A 48 -6.31 -15.03 9.29
C PRO A 48 -7.80 -15.13 8.92
N ASP A 49 -8.52 -14.01 8.98
CA ASP A 49 -9.97 -13.95 8.72
C ASP A 49 -10.37 -12.96 7.62
N ALA A 50 -9.40 -12.41 6.87
CA ALA A 50 -9.66 -11.33 5.91
C ALA A 50 -8.52 -11.14 4.90
N ALA A 51 -8.73 -10.24 3.94
CA ALA A 51 -7.64 -9.73 3.10
C ALA A 51 -7.24 -8.32 3.56
N GLY A 52 -5.95 -8.01 3.49
CA GLY A 52 -5.43 -6.66 3.61
C GLY A 52 -5.00 -6.14 2.25
N LYS A 53 -5.07 -4.83 2.04
CA LYS A 53 -4.33 -4.18 0.96
C LYS A 53 -3.45 -3.06 1.46
N LEU A 54 -2.28 -2.93 0.84
CA LEU A 54 -1.34 -1.85 1.04
C LEU A 54 -1.01 -1.22 -0.31
N VAL A 55 -1.08 0.10 -0.41
CA VAL A 55 -0.70 0.82 -1.63
C VAL A 55 0.64 1.51 -1.44
N VAL A 56 1.60 1.12 -2.27
CA VAL A 56 2.96 1.64 -2.32
C VAL A 56 3.10 2.46 -3.60
N PHE A 57 3.35 3.75 -3.46
CA PHE A 57 3.76 4.57 -4.60
C PHE A 57 5.25 4.40 -4.82
N ILE A 58 5.63 4.20 -6.07
CA ILE A 58 7.02 4.03 -6.48
C ILE A 58 7.54 5.36 -6.99
N ASP A 59 8.77 5.71 -6.60
CA ASP A 59 9.49 6.84 -7.20
C ASP A 59 8.75 8.19 -7.09
N ARG A 60 7.94 8.34 -6.04
CA ARG A 60 7.05 9.47 -5.87
C ARG A 60 7.82 10.69 -5.37
N GLU A 61 7.69 11.79 -6.09
CA GLU A 61 8.17 13.09 -5.62
C GLU A 61 7.25 13.66 -4.53
N LEU A 62 7.85 14.07 -3.41
CA LEU A 62 7.15 14.80 -2.37
C LEU A 62 8.06 15.82 -1.69
N LYS A 63 7.45 16.85 -1.09
CA LYS A 63 8.16 17.84 -0.29
C LYS A 63 8.20 17.39 1.17
N ALA A 64 9.36 17.00 1.66
CA ALA A 64 9.59 16.60 3.05
C ALA A 64 10.57 17.55 3.73
N ARG A 65 10.50 17.61 5.07
CA ARG A 65 11.52 18.30 5.87
C ARG A 65 12.60 17.28 6.26
N PRO A 66 13.90 17.61 6.16
CA PRO A 66 14.97 16.71 6.57
C PRO A 66 14.91 16.35 8.07
N PRO A 67 15.46 15.18 8.46
CA PRO A 67 15.73 14.87 9.86
C PRO A 67 16.73 15.90 10.41
N GLY A 68 16.31 16.71 11.39
CA GLY A 68 17.11 17.83 11.92
C GLY A 68 16.53 19.22 11.68
N GLY A 69 15.41 19.34 10.95
CA GLY A 69 14.70 20.60 10.74
C GLY A 69 15.01 21.27 9.39
N GLY A 70 14.68 22.56 9.26
CA GLY A 70 14.99 23.34 8.06
C GLY A 70 13.87 23.44 7.00
N LYS A 71 14.26 23.89 5.79
CA LYS A 71 13.36 24.10 4.65
C LYS A 71 12.87 22.76 4.11
N LYS A 72 11.66 22.75 3.55
CA LYS A 72 11.17 21.57 2.83
C LYS A 72 11.93 21.39 1.52
N GLU A 73 12.38 20.18 1.26
CA GLU A 73 13.10 19.78 0.06
C GLU A 73 12.27 18.79 -0.74
N ARG A 74 12.46 18.77 -2.06
CA ARG A 74 11.87 17.74 -2.92
C ARG A 74 12.71 16.49 -2.79
N ILE A 75 12.06 15.39 -2.42
CA ILE A 75 12.67 14.06 -2.37
C ILE A 75 11.87 13.12 -3.26
N LYS A 76 12.57 12.17 -3.90
CA LYS A 76 11.99 11.08 -4.66
C LYS A 76 12.12 9.80 -3.82
N THR A 77 11.01 9.15 -3.50
CA THR A 77 11.03 7.98 -2.61
C THR A 77 9.83 7.05 -2.83
N ASN A 78 9.94 5.83 -2.32
CA ASN A 78 8.83 4.90 -2.25
C ASN A 78 8.00 5.18 -1.00
N LEU A 79 6.68 5.29 -1.16
CA LEU A 79 5.80 5.72 -0.08
C LEU A 79 4.58 4.82 0.07
N ILE A 80 4.43 4.27 1.28
CA ILE A 80 3.18 3.65 1.71
C ILE A 80 2.18 4.73 2.10
N ARG A 81 1.14 4.91 1.28
CA ARG A 81 0.16 6.00 1.49
C ARG A 81 -1.12 5.52 2.17
N THR A 82 -1.51 4.26 1.94
CA THR A 82 -2.72 3.70 2.50
C THR A 82 -2.59 2.20 2.76
N GLY A 83 -3.25 1.75 3.83
CA GLY A 83 -3.53 0.36 4.13
C GLY A 83 -5.02 0.25 4.48
N LYS A 84 -5.69 -0.81 4.03
CA LYS A 84 -7.09 -1.06 4.37
C LYS A 84 -7.35 -2.55 4.47
N MET A 85 -8.18 -2.95 5.43
CA MET A 85 -8.82 -4.27 5.43
C MET A 85 -9.83 -4.34 4.27
N LEU A 86 -9.97 -5.54 3.73
CA LEU A 86 -10.92 -5.90 2.70
C LEU A 86 -11.75 -7.07 3.22
N ALA A 87 -13.05 -7.03 2.92
CA ALA A 87 -13.91 -8.18 3.20
C ALA A 87 -13.50 -9.40 2.35
N ASN A 88 -13.07 -9.16 1.11
CA ASN A 88 -12.45 -10.12 0.19
C ASN A 88 -11.62 -9.39 -0.88
N ASP A 89 -10.90 -10.13 -1.72
CA ASP A 89 -10.07 -9.58 -2.80
C ASP A 89 -10.81 -9.41 -4.14
N GLU A 90 -12.12 -9.72 -4.23
CA GLU A 90 -12.94 -9.58 -5.45
C GLU A 90 -12.85 -8.17 -6.05
N SER A 91 -12.86 -7.14 -5.21
CA SER A 91 -12.74 -5.74 -5.65
C SER A 91 -11.42 -5.43 -6.37
N LEU A 92 -10.42 -6.30 -6.26
CA LEU A 92 -9.10 -6.15 -6.87
C LEU A 92 -8.98 -6.87 -8.22
N LYS A 93 -9.89 -7.82 -8.53
CA LYS A 93 -9.89 -8.64 -9.76
C LYS A 93 -10.25 -7.87 -11.04
N ASN A 94 -10.52 -6.57 -10.96
CA ASN A 94 -10.85 -5.75 -12.14
C ASN A 94 -9.63 -5.58 -13.06
N LYS A 95 -9.53 -6.45 -14.06
CA LYS A 95 -8.42 -6.54 -15.03
C LYS A 95 -8.20 -5.28 -15.87
N GLY A 96 -9.20 -4.40 -16.00
CA GLY A 96 -9.07 -3.13 -16.73
C GLY A 96 -8.38 -2.02 -15.93
N VAL A 97 -8.16 -2.23 -14.64
CA VAL A 97 -7.60 -1.23 -13.71
C VAL A 97 -6.29 -1.72 -13.09
N ASN A 98 -6.21 -3.02 -12.80
CA ASN A 98 -5.09 -3.64 -12.11
C ASN A 98 -4.48 -4.76 -12.96
N GLU A 99 -3.19 -4.65 -13.23
CA GLU A 99 -2.35 -5.69 -13.82
C GLU A 99 -1.72 -6.53 -12.71
N LEU A 100 -1.76 -7.86 -12.81
CA LEU A 100 -1.10 -8.76 -11.86
C LEU A 100 0.39 -8.86 -12.20
N LEU A 101 1.25 -8.46 -11.27
CA LEU A 101 2.71 -8.57 -11.43
C LEU A 101 3.29 -9.81 -10.74
N TRP A 102 2.68 -10.29 -9.66
CA TRP A 102 3.17 -11.42 -8.88
C TRP A 102 2.04 -12.07 -8.06
N GLY A 103 2.14 -13.39 -7.83
CA GLY A 103 1.22 -14.15 -6.97
C GLY A 103 -0.08 -14.52 -7.67
N SER A 104 -1.17 -14.64 -6.91
CA SER A 104 -2.51 -14.88 -7.46
C SER A 104 -3.62 -14.24 -6.62
N LEU A 105 -4.75 -13.92 -7.25
CA LEU A 105 -5.99 -13.51 -6.61
C LEU A 105 -7.06 -14.62 -6.60
N ASP A 106 -6.70 -15.83 -7.01
CA ASP A 106 -7.63 -16.98 -7.01
C ASP A 106 -8.25 -17.23 -5.62
#